data_AF-A0A9X4R9V4-F1
#
_entry.id   AF-A0A9X4R9V4-F1
#
_cell.length_a   1.000
_cell.length_b   1.000
_cell.length_c   1.000
_cell.angle_alpha   90.00
_cell.angle_beta   90.00
_cell.angle_gamma   90.00
#
_symmetry.space_group_name_H-M   'P 1'
#
loop_
_entity.id
_entity.type
_entity.pdbx_description
1 polymer ?
#
loop_
_entity_poly.entity_id
_entity_poly.type
_entity_poly.pdbx_seq_one_letter_code
_entity_poly.pdbx_strand_id
1 'polypeptide(L)'
;MPSELPLVYACSGCSSAAQLANHLAVRLDRGGDAEMSCIAGVGGGVKALVRTAQRAAESGRPILAIDGCPLACARACLARVGVTASTELRLHEQGVRKVQHGDFDPAQAEALLAHCRALLNPSTAGRA
;
A
#
# COMPACT_ATOMS: atom_id res chain seq x y z
N MET A 1 -3.29 21.01 8.89
CA MET A 1 -1.91 20.49 8.99
C MET A 1 -1.84 19.24 8.12
N PRO A 2 -0.70 18.91 7.47
CA PRO A 2 -0.56 17.62 6.81
C PRO A 2 -0.83 16.50 7.81
N SER A 3 -1.54 15.46 7.38
CA SER A 3 -1.77 14.28 8.21
C SER A 3 -0.43 13.65 8.62
N GLU A 4 -0.27 13.32 9.89
CA GLU A 4 0.89 12.56 10.40
C GLU A 4 0.74 11.04 10.16
N LEU A 5 -0.43 10.58 9.69
CA LEU A 5 -0.67 9.16 9.43
C LEU A 5 0.32 8.63 8.38
N PRO A 6 0.70 7.34 8.39
CA PRO A 6 1.45 6.74 7.30
C PRO A 6 0.81 6.97 5.93
N LEU A 7 1.60 7.04 4.85
CA LEU A 7 1.07 6.94 3.50
C LEU A 7 0.90 5.48 3.09
N VAL A 8 -0.17 5.17 2.37
CA VAL A 8 -0.35 3.87 1.74
C VAL A 8 -0.50 4.01 0.22
N TYR A 9 0.25 3.18 -0.50
CA TYR A 9 0.15 3.02 -1.94
C TYR A 9 -0.17 1.55 -2.25
N ALA A 10 -1.10 1.32 -3.16
CA ALA A 10 -1.42 -0.03 -3.63
C ALA A 10 -1.21 -0.15 -5.12
N CYS A 11 -0.71 -1.31 -5.57
CA CYS A 11 -0.74 -1.65 -6.98
C CYS A 11 -2.20 -1.68 -7.49
N SER A 12 -2.39 -1.40 -8.78
CA SER A 12 -3.71 -1.37 -9.41
C SER A 12 -3.73 -2.23 -10.68
N GLY A 13 -4.87 -2.86 -10.96
CA GLY A 13 -5.06 -3.79 -12.09
C GLY A 13 -6.34 -4.61 -11.95
N CYS A 14 -6.73 -5.34 -13.00
CA CYS A 14 -8.01 -6.06 -13.07
C CYS A 14 -8.04 -7.43 -12.34
N SER A 15 -6.90 -7.94 -11.89
CA SER A 15 -6.85 -9.26 -11.23
C SER A 15 -7.30 -9.18 -9.77
N SER A 16 -7.80 -10.30 -9.21
CA SER A 16 -8.20 -10.43 -7.81
C SER A 16 -7.16 -9.86 -6.82
N ALA A 17 -5.87 -10.17 -7.03
CA ALA A 17 -4.79 -9.72 -6.18
C ALA A 17 -4.56 -8.19 -6.21
N ALA A 18 -4.81 -7.56 -7.36
CA ALA A 18 -4.71 -6.11 -7.50
C ALA A 18 -5.94 -5.41 -6.89
N GLN A 19 -7.13 -6.00 -7.07
CA GLN A 19 -8.34 -5.54 -6.40
C GLN A 19 -8.22 -5.66 -4.88
N LEU A 20 -7.61 -6.74 -4.37
CA LEU A 20 -7.31 -6.91 -2.95
C LEU A 20 -6.33 -5.85 -2.44
N ALA A 21 -5.21 -5.62 -3.13
CA ALA A 21 -4.26 -4.57 -2.76
C ALA A 21 -4.95 -3.20 -2.64
N ASN A 22 -5.77 -2.85 -3.62
CA ASN A 22 -6.57 -1.62 -3.60
C ASN A 22 -7.59 -1.61 -2.45
N HIS A 23 -8.29 -2.72 -2.21
CA HIS A 23 -9.25 -2.85 -1.12
C HIS A 23 -8.60 -2.58 0.25
N LEU A 24 -7.42 -3.17 0.49
CA LEU A 24 -6.67 -2.98 1.73
C LEU A 24 -6.29 -1.50 1.92
N ALA A 25 -5.71 -0.86 0.91
CA ALA A 25 -5.31 0.56 1.00
C ALA A 25 -6.51 1.50 1.23
N VAL A 26 -7.64 1.28 0.54
CA VAL A 26 -8.86 2.07 0.74
C VAL A 26 -9.46 1.86 2.13
N ARG A 27 -9.40 0.64 2.67
CA ARG A 27 -9.89 0.34 4.03
C ARG A 27 -9.04 1.01 5.10
N LEU A 28 -7.71 1.04 4.93
CA LEU A 28 -6.80 1.75 5.83
C LEU A 28 -7.07 3.26 5.80
N ASP A 29 -7.24 3.83 4.60
CA ASP A 29 -7.54 5.26 4.42
C ASP A 29 -8.85 5.67 5.09
N ARG A 30 -9.94 4.98 4.76
CA ARG A 30 -11.26 5.26 5.33
C ARG A 30 -11.36 4.91 6.82
N GLY A 31 -10.49 4.02 7.29
CA GLY A 31 -10.37 3.67 8.70
C GLY A 31 -9.56 4.68 9.52
N GLY A 32 -8.89 5.64 8.88
CA GLY A 32 -7.98 6.58 9.54
C GLY A 32 -6.67 5.94 10.00
N ASP A 33 -6.34 4.74 9.52
CA ASP A 33 -5.10 4.02 9.83
C ASP A 33 -3.91 4.56 8.99
N ALA A 34 -4.19 5.05 7.78
CA ALA A 34 -3.22 5.61 6.84
C ALA A 34 -3.89 6.70 5.97
N GLU A 35 -3.12 7.41 5.16
CA GLU A 35 -3.62 8.25 4.07
C GLU A 35 -3.23 7.59 2.73
N MET A 36 -4.21 7.28 1.88
CA MET A 36 -3.96 6.68 0.58
C MET A 36 -3.63 7.74 -0.46
N SER A 37 -2.59 7.48 -1.25
CA SER A 37 -2.23 8.32 -2.40
C SER A 37 -2.17 7.51 -3.70
N CYS A 38 -2.46 8.17 -4.82
CA CYS A 38 -2.67 7.49 -6.10
C CYS A 38 -1.35 7.07 -6.75
N ILE A 39 -1.08 5.76 -6.77
CA ILE A 39 0.13 5.21 -7.38
C ILE A 39 0.21 5.45 -8.89
N ALA A 40 -0.94 5.45 -9.58
CA ALA A 40 -0.99 5.66 -11.02
C ALA A 40 -0.52 7.06 -11.39
N GLY A 41 -0.83 8.05 -10.55
CA GLY A 41 -0.33 9.41 -10.74
C GLY A 41 1.15 9.56 -10.38
N VAL A 42 1.68 8.80 -9.43
CA VAL A 42 3.14 8.73 -9.21
C VAL A 42 3.84 8.14 -10.44
N GLY A 43 3.38 6.98 -10.92
CA GLY A 43 3.93 6.34 -12.12
C GLY A 43 3.79 7.19 -13.38
N GLY A 44 2.71 7.95 -13.49
CA GLY A 44 2.45 8.91 -14.58
C GLY A 44 3.16 10.26 -14.43
N GLY A 45 3.94 10.48 -13.36
CA GLY A 45 4.67 11.73 -13.16
C GLY A 45 3.79 12.95 -12.83
N VAL A 46 2.58 12.73 -12.31
CA VAL A 46 1.68 13.82 -11.88
C VAL A 46 2.35 14.57 -10.72
N LYS A 47 2.82 15.79 -11.00
CA LYS A 47 3.69 16.57 -10.10
C LYS A 47 3.20 16.64 -8.65
N ALA A 48 1.90 16.78 -8.43
CA ALA A 48 1.33 16.83 -7.08
C ALA A 48 1.55 15.52 -6.30
N LEU A 49 1.29 14.37 -6.94
CA LEU A 49 1.37 13.05 -6.30
C LEU A 49 2.83 12.60 -6.12
N VAL A 50 3.70 12.93 -7.08
CA VAL A 50 5.15 12.73 -6.94
C VAL A 50 5.70 13.50 -5.75
N ARG A 51 5.33 14.79 -5.61
CA ARG A 51 5.76 15.61 -4.46
C ARG A 51 5.25 15.06 -3.14
N THR A 52 4.02 14.51 -3.09
CA THR A 52 3.51 13.88 -1.87
C THR A 52 4.38 12.70 -1.45
N ALA A 53 4.73 11.81 -2.38
CA ALA A 53 5.59 10.66 -2.10
C ALA A 53 7.00 11.09 -1.65
N GLN A 54 7.61 12.04 -2.37
CA GLN A 54 8.95 12.54 -2.06
C GLN A 54 9.01 13.23 -0.70
N ARG A 55 8.06 14.13 -0.40
CA ARG A 55 8.00 14.81 0.89
C ARG A 55 7.83 13.84 2.05
N ALA A 56 7.02 12.80 1.88
CA ALA A 56 6.88 11.77 2.91
C ALA A 56 8.20 11.04 3.16
N ALA A 57 8.93 10.68 2.10
CA ALA A 57 10.24 10.06 2.23
C ALA A 57 11.27 11.00 2.89
N GLU A 58 11.33 12.26 2.46
CA GLU A 58 12.23 13.30 2.99
C GLU A 58 11.97 13.58 4.49
N SER A 59 10.71 13.60 4.90
CA SER A 59 10.33 13.85 6.29
C SER A 59 10.33 12.59 7.17
N GLY A 60 10.69 11.42 6.63
CA GLY A 60 10.61 10.15 7.34
C GLY A 60 9.19 9.69 7.70
N ARG A 61 8.16 10.23 7.03
CA ARG A 61 6.76 9.79 7.20
C ARG A 61 6.66 8.35 6.68
N PRO A 62 6.15 7.38 7.47
CA PRO A 62 6.11 5.99 7.04
C PRO A 62 5.32 5.80 5.74
N ILE A 63 5.83 4.95 4.85
CA ILE A 63 5.18 4.61 3.58
C ILE A 63 5.00 3.09 3.52
N LEU A 64 3.76 2.64 3.36
CA LEU A 64 3.40 1.26 3.06
C LEU A 64 3.10 1.11 1.56
N ALA A 65 3.83 0.26 0.88
CA ALA A 65 3.53 -0.16 -0.49
C ALA A 65 2.92 -1.57 -0.50
N ILE A 66 1.73 -1.72 -1.07
CA ILE A 66 1.00 -3.00 -1.17
C ILE A 66 1.02 -3.47 -2.62
N ASP A 67 1.67 -4.60 -2.86
CA ASP A 67 1.83 -5.19 -4.19
C ASP A 67 1.17 -6.57 -4.29
N GLY A 68 0.19 -6.68 -5.18
CA GLY A 68 -0.61 -7.90 -5.36
C GLY A 68 0.14 -9.06 -6.00
N CYS A 69 1.18 -8.80 -6.79
CA CYS A 69 1.88 -9.83 -7.55
C CYS A 69 3.41 -9.58 -7.62
N PRO A 70 4.21 -10.55 -8.10
CA PRO A 70 5.67 -10.44 -8.12
C PRO A 70 6.21 -9.23 -8.89
N LEU A 71 5.42 -8.66 -9.82
CA LEU A 71 5.81 -7.51 -10.63
C LEU A 71 6.04 -6.22 -9.82
N ALA A 72 5.45 -6.14 -8.62
CA ALA A 72 5.67 -5.04 -7.67
C ALA A 72 5.48 -3.63 -8.27
N CYS A 73 4.33 -3.39 -8.92
CA CYS A 73 4.05 -2.14 -9.62
C CYS A 73 4.12 -0.91 -8.70
N ALA A 74 3.64 -1.01 -7.46
CA ALA A 74 3.66 0.13 -6.54
C ALA A 74 5.10 0.48 -6.14
N ARG A 75 5.88 -0.51 -5.73
CA ARG A 75 7.32 -0.35 -5.53
C ARG A 75 8.03 0.25 -6.74
N ALA A 76 7.77 -0.27 -7.95
CA ALA A 76 8.40 0.20 -9.17
C ALA A 76 8.07 1.67 -9.49
N CYS A 77 6.82 2.09 -9.29
CA CYS A 77 6.41 3.48 -9.46
C CYS A 77 7.07 4.42 -8.45
N LEU A 78 7.17 4.02 -7.18
CA LEU A 78 7.85 4.82 -6.14
C LEU A 78 9.35 4.94 -6.44
N ALA A 79 10.01 3.82 -6.79
CA ALA A 79 11.43 3.80 -7.10
C ALA A 79 11.79 4.73 -8.29
N ARG A 80 10.90 4.81 -9.30
CA ARG A 80 11.07 5.72 -10.47
C ARG A 80 11.20 7.19 -10.07
N VAL A 81 10.64 7.60 -8.94
CA VAL A 81 10.69 8.97 -8.44
C VAL A 81 11.66 9.15 -7.25
N GLY A 82 12.53 8.17 -7.02
CA GLY A 82 13.53 8.19 -5.96
C GLY A 82 12.98 7.91 -4.55
N VAL A 83 11.78 7.33 -4.45
CA VAL A 83 11.14 7.01 -3.16
C VAL A 83 11.23 5.52 -2.89
N THR A 84 11.66 5.16 -1.68
CA THR A 84 11.61 3.79 -1.16
C THR A 84 10.56 3.72 -0.05
N ALA A 85 9.68 2.73 -0.11
CA ALA A 85 8.68 2.53 0.95
C ALA A 85 9.37 2.06 2.24
N SER A 86 8.85 2.48 3.38
CA SER A 86 9.32 2.02 4.70
C SER A 86 8.96 0.55 4.91
N THR A 87 7.80 0.14 4.41
CA THR A 87 7.30 -1.23 4.48
C THR A 87 6.72 -1.63 3.13
N GLU A 88 7.03 -2.85 2.70
CA GLU A 88 6.47 -3.45 1.49
C GLU A 88 5.66 -4.70 1.86
N LEU A 89 4.39 -4.72 1.47
CA LEU A 89 3.52 -5.89 1.61
C LEU A 89 3.31 -6.54 0.24
N ARG A 90 3.91 -7.70 0.04
CA ARG A 90 3.80 -8.47 -1.21
C ARG A 90 2.77 -9.59 -1.03
N LEU A 91 1.55 -9.37 -1.49
CA LEU A 91 0.41 -10.26 -1.22
C LEU A 91 0.61 -11.69 -1.73
N HIS A 92 1.32 -11.87 -2.84
CA HIS A 92 1.65 -13.20 -3.36
C HIS A 92 2.54 -14.02 -2.41
N GLU A 93 3.36 -13.37 -1.59
CA GLU A 93 4.17 -14.02 -0.54
C GLU A 93 3.30 -14.38 0.69
N GLN A 94 2.13 -13.76 0.81
CA GLN A 94 1.10 -14.06 1.82
C GLN A 94 0.08 -15.10 1.32
N GLY A 95 0.38 -15.81 0.23
CA GLY A 95 -0.48 -16.85 -0.32
C GLY A 95 -1.68 -16.35 -1.14
N VAL A 96 -1.76 -15.06 -1.44
CA VAL A 96 -2.81 -14.53 -2.33
C VAL A 96 -2.56 -15.02 -3.75
N ARG A 97 -3.56 -15.71 -4.33
CA ARG A 97 -3.51 -16.18 -5.70
C ARG A 97 -4.10 -15.14 -6.65
N LYS A 98 -3.40 -14.89 -7.75
CA LYS A 98 -3.88 -14.03 -8.82
C LYS A 98 -4.90 -14.79 -9.68
N VAL A 99 -6.15 -14.34 -9.67
CA VAL A 99 -7.22 -14.81 -10.54
C VAL A 99 -7.60 -13.67 -11.49
N GLN A 100 -7.69 -13.97 -12.78
CA GLN A 100 -8.18 -13.02 -13.77
C GLN A 100 -9.71 -13.09 -13.81
N HIS A 101 -10.37 -11.93 -13.99
CA HIS A 101 -11.83 -11.84 -14.05
C HIS A 101 -12.56 -12.41 -12.82
N GLY A 102 -11.91 -12.37 -11.65
CA GLY A 102 -12.49 -12.83 -10.40
C GLY A 102 -12.15 -11.88 -9.26
N ASP A 103 -13.00 -11.87 -8.25
CA ASP A 103 -12.79 -11.10 -7.04
C ASP A 103 -11.84 -11.82 -6.06
N PHE A 104 -11.41 -11.09 -5.04
CA PHE A 104 -10.61 -11.62 -3.95
C PHE A 104 -11.47 -12.29 -2.88
N ASP A 105 -10.86 -13.16 -2.08
CA ASP A 105 -11.51 -13.79 -0.93
C ASP A 105 -11.70 -12.75 0.21
N PRO A 106 -12.96 -12.46 0.63
CA PRO A 106 -13.23 -11.51 1.70
C PRO A 106 -12.63 -11.90 3.06
N ALA A 107 -12.56 -13.20 3.38
CA ALA A 107 -11.98 -13.67 4.63
C ALA A 107 -10.46 -13.42 4.66
N GLN A 108 -9.80 -13.70 3.53
CA GLN A 108 -8.38 -13.38 3.35
C GLN A 108 -8.15 -11.86 3.41
N ALA A 109 -9.08 -11.05 2.88
CA ALA A 109 -8.98 -9.60 2.93
C ALA A 109 -9.02 -9.05 4.37
N GLU A 110 -9.93 -9.53 5.21
CA GLU A 110 -9.99 -9.09 6.61
C GLU A 110 -8.74 -9.49 7.39
N ALA A 111 -8.23 -10.71 7.19
CA ALA A 111 -6.98 -11.17 7.82
C ALA A 111 -5.78 -10.29 7.42
N LEU A 112 -5.65 -9.97 6.12
CA LEU A 112 -4.57 -9.12 5.62
C LEU A 112 -4.74 -7.66 6.03
N LEU A 113 -5.96 -7.17 6.21
CA LEU A 113 -6.20 -5.82 6.73
C LEU A 113 -5.71 -5.70 8.19
N ALA A 114 -5.99 -6.70 9.02
CA ALA A 114 -5.44 -6.76 10.37
C ALA A 114 -3.91 -6.79 10.37
N HIS A 115 -3.30 -7.55 9.45
CA HIS A 115 -1.86 -7.57 9.27
C HIS A 115 -1.30 -6.21 8.86
N CYS A 116 -1.94 -5.51 7.91
CA CYS A 116 -1.52 -4.16 7.50
C CYS A 116 -1.50 -3.18 8.68
N ARG A 117 -2.53 -3.21 9.53
CA ARG A 117 -2.61 -2.35 10.72
C ARG A 117 -1.48 -2.60 11.71
N ALA A 118 -1.09 -3.87 11.88
CA ALA A 118 0.06 -4.23 12.71
C ALA A 118 1.38 -3.71 12.11
N LEU A 119 1.54 -3.77 10.78
CA LEU A 119 2.72 -3.23 10.11
C LEU A 119 2.85 -1.70 10.24
N LEU A 120 1.73 -0.98 10.29
CA LEU A 120 1.71 0.48 10.46
C LEU A 120 1.98 0.91 11.91
N ASN A 121 1.74 0.04 12.89
CA ASN A 121 1.86 0.33 14.32
C ASN A 121 2.79 -0.67 15.03
N PRO A 122 4.12 -0.65 14.79
CA PRO A 122 5.04 -1.62 15.39
C PRO A 122 5.09 -1.56 16.93
N SER A 123 4.62 -0.47 17.55
CA SER A 123 4.59 -0.28 19.02
C SER A 123 3.64 -1.22 19.78
N THR A 124 2.72 -1.91 19.10
CA THR A 124 1.79 -2.88 19.73
C THR A 124 2.26 -4.34 19.65
N ALA A 125 3.35 -4.63 18.92
CA ALA A 125 3.83 -6.00 18.69
C ALA A 125 4.84 -6.52 19.74
N GLY A 126 5.12 -5.75 20.80
CA GLY A 126 6.19 -6.06 21.77
C GLY A 126 5.87 -5.75 23.24
N ARG A 127 4.60 -5.82 23.64
CA ARG A 127 4.19 -5.79 25.06
C ARG A 127 3.27 -6.98 25.36
N ALA A 128 3.86 -8.16 25.44
CA ALA A 128 3.36 -9.32 26.18
C ALA A 128 4.53 -10.22 26.54
#